data_AF-A0A2K0VVZ8-F1
#
_entry.id   AF-A0A2K0VVZ8-F1
#
_cell.length_a   1.000
_cell.length_b   1.000
_cell.length_c   1.000
_cell.angle_alpha   90.00
_cell.angle_beta   90.00
_cell.angle_gamma   90.00
#
_symmetry.space_group_name_H-M   'P 1'
#
loop_
_entity.id
_entity.type
_entity.pdbx_description
1 polymer ?
#
loop_
_entity_poly.entity_id
_entity_poly.type
_entity_poly.pdbx_seq_one_letter_code
_entity_poly.pdbx_strand_id
1 'polypeptide(L)'
;MISCKLETLNLLEDNIDYEALSYAWGSSEDQATIAVNKTTLQITQNLKDSLTYLRHDSKPRSLWIDAICINQSDVDERSSQVRLMGRIYSSASCVISWLGLKDDPIDYVEQMKKARSLIGLVRSCSTDELFALLLDSPSKEDLEEVFEDGLYSLQLVIGERDRPPYWRRAWIIQEVSLARVWKLQSGALCISEGDIEAVMEILQNPRTKSVMKKKYQARRLRALLSLNSFLSVSVCRVALSFSETLLSELAISSPNWETQLCEVLGLKVLGRCSVS
;
A
#
# COMPACT_ATOMS: atom_id res chain seq x y z
N MET A 1 7.74 24.02 11.67
CA MET A 1 6.31 23.76 11.95
C MET A 1 5.62 23.45 10.63
N ILE A 2 4.79 22.41 10.56
CA ILE A 2 4.00 22.09 9.35
C ILE A 2 2.76 22.99 9.34
N SER A 3 2.49 23.61 8.20
CA SER A 3 1.27 24.38 7.96
C SER A 3 0.58 23.89 6.69
N CYS A 4 -0.74 23.87 6.72
CA CYS A 4 -1.58 23.53 5.56
C CYS A 4 -2.79 24.48 5.48
N LYS A 5 -3.38 24.54 4.29
CA LYS A 5 -4.62 25.28 4.02
C LYS A 5 -5.70 24.26 3.69
N LEU A 6 -6.86 24.39 4.31
CA LEU A 6 -8.02 23.54 4.02
C LEU A 6 -8.88 24.22 2.95
N GLU A 7 -9.17 23.49 1.88
CA GLU A 7 -9.99 23.95 0.76
C GLU A 7 -11.05 22.91 0.44
N THR A 8 -12.25 23.36 0.08
CA THR A 8 -13.35 22.49 -0.34
C THR A 8 -13.25 22.25 -1.85
N LEU A 9 -13.25 20.99 -2.25
CA LEU A 9 -13.19 20.57 -3.64
C LEU A 9 -14.50 19.89 -4.04
N ASN A 10 -14.99 20.17 -5.25
CA ASN A 10 -16.21 19.58 -5.78
C ASN A 10 -15.89 18.36 -6.66
N LEU A 11 -15.94 17.15 -6.08
CA LEU A 11 -15.57 15.88 -6.74
C LEU A 11 -16.31 15.56 -8.06
N LEU A 12 -17.26 16.40 -8.50
CA LEU A 12 -17.94 16.33 -9.80
C LEU A 12 -17.22 17.10 -10.91
N GLU A 13 -16.20 17.91 -10.60
CA GLU A 13 -15.44 18.68 -11.59
C GLU A 13 -14.32 17.86 -12.23
N ASP A 14 -14.18 17.96 -13.55
CA ASP A 14 -13.30 17.10 -14.37
C ASP A 14 -11.78 17.33 -14.17
N ASN A 15 -11.36 18.37 -13.43
CA ASN A 15 -9.96 18.82 -13.33
C ASN A 15 -9.43 18.95 -11.89
N ILE A 16 -9.96 18.17 -10.95
CA ILE A 16 -9.43 18.18 -9.58
C ILE A 16 -8.20 17.27 -9.51
N ASP A 17 -7.04 17.87 -9.23
CA ASP A 17 -5.80 17.15 -8.96
C ASP A 17 -5.46 17.19 -7.46
N TYR A 18 -5.51 16.03 -6.83
CA TYR A 18 -5.10 15.81 -5.45
C TYR A 18 -4.63 14.36 -5.28
N GLU A 19 -3.76 14.13 -4.30
CA GLU A 19 -3.42 12.80 -3.84
C GLU A 19 -4.18 12.50 -2.54
N ALA A 20 -4.50 11.23 -2.28
CA ALA A 20 -5.09 10.81 -1.02
C ALA A 20 -4.05 10.12 -0.14
N LEU A 21 -3.97 10.49 1.13
CA LEU A 21 -3.14 9.81 2.12
C LEU A 21 -3.94 8.71 2.81
N SER A 22 -3.43 7.50 2.71
CA SER A 22 -3.89 6.35 3.46
C SER A 22 -2.83 5.97 4.49
N TYR A 23 -3.18 5.98 5.77
CA TYR A 23 -2.21 5.73 6.86
C TYR A 23 -2.89 5.16 8.11
N ALA A 24 -2.13 4.47 8.97
CA ALA A 24 -2.63 4.06 10.28
C ALA A 24 -2.63 5.25 11.26
N TRP A 25 -3.77 5.53 11.88
CA TRP A 25 -3.91 6.70 12.75
C TRP A 25 -2.91 6.69 13.91
N GLY A 26 -2.56 5.53 14.46
CA GLY A 26 -1.62 5.41 15.58
C GLY A 26 -2.30 5.62 16.95
N SER A 27 -1.49 5.76 18.00
CA SER A 27 -1.99 6.00 19.37
C SER A 27 -2.43 7.45 19.57
N SER A 28 -3.50 7.65 20.34
CA SER A 28 -3.94 8.98 20.78
C SER A 28 -3.00 9.65 21.79
N GLU A 29 -2.07 8.88 22.36
CA GLU A 29 -1.05 9.34 23.31
C GLU A 29 0.12 10.04 22.59
N ASP A 30 0.36 9.68 21.33
CA ASP A 30 1.42 10.26 20.50
C ASP A 30 0.91 11.50 19.76
N GLN A 31 0.70 12.58 20.49
CA GLN A 31 0.16 13.82 19.90
C GLN A 31 1.23 14.74 19.34
N ALA A 32 0.88 15.38 18.23
CA ALA A 32 1.61 16.46 17.65
C ALA A 32 0.66 17.52 17.11
N THR A 33 1.23 18.67 16.75
CA THR A 33 0.44 19.85 16.41
C THR A 33 0.87 20.41 15.06
N ILE A 34 -0.10 20.77 14.24
CA ILE A 34 0.09 21.45 12.95
C ILE A 34 -0.78 22.70 12.88
N ALA A 35 -0.40 23.63 12.01
CA ALA A 35 -1.22 24.78 11.67
C ALA A 35 -2.14 24.43 10.47
N VAL A 36 -3.43 24.69 10.61
CA VAL A 36 -4.42 24.52 9.54
C VAL A 36 -5.14 25.85 9.38
N ASN A 37 -5.00 26.49 8.21
CA ASN A 37 -5.49 27.86 7.99
C ASN A 37 -4.93 28.84 9.05
N LYS A 38 -5.78 29.36 9.95
CA LYS A 38 -5.44 30.27 11.05
C LYS A 38 -5.60 29.62 12.42
N THR A 39 -5.85 28.31 12.46
CA THR A 39 -6.07 27.55 13.69
C THR A 39 -5.02 26.46 13.84
N THR A 40 -5.04 25.83 15.01
CA THR A 40 -4.12 24.77 15.39
C THR A 40 -4.89 23.47 15.49
N LEU A 41 -4.38 22.40 14.87
CA LEU A 41 -4.99 21.07 14.92
C LEU A 41 -4.04 20.09 15.60
N GLN A 42 -4.58 19.31 16.54
CA GLN A 42 -3.90 18.16 17.12
C GLN A 42 -4.05 16.96 16.19
N ILE A 43 -2.94 16.31 15.91
CA ILE A 43 -2.84 15.12 15.08
C ILE A 43 -1.92 14.10 15.76
N THR A 44 -1.86 12.88 15.24
CA THR A 44 -0.89 11.90 15.74
C THR A 44 0.52 12.17 15.20
N GLN A 45 1.54 11.70 15.91
CA GLN A 45 2.93 11.80 15.47
C GLN A 45 3.14 11.09 14.13
N ASN A 46 2.48 9.95 13.90
CA ASN A 46 2.55 9.25 12.62
C ASN A 46 2.05 10.12 11.44
N LEU A 47 0.94 10.85 11.64
CA LEU A 47 0.45 11.77 10.61
C LEU A 47 1.43 12.92 10.39
N LYS A 48 2.00 13.49 11.47
CA LYS A 48 3.02 14.55 11.35
C LYS A 48 4.26 14.10 10.58
N ASP A 49 4.73 12.88 10.85
CA ASP A 49 5.87 12.29 10.14
C ASP A 49 5.55 12.15 8.65
N SER A 50 4.38 11.61 8.31
CA SER A 50 3.94 11.50 6.92
C SER A 50 3.93 12.87 6.23
N LEU A 51 3.32 13.89 6.84
CA LEU A 51 3.26 15.25 6.29
C LEU A 51 4.66 15.86 6.11
N THR A 52 5.60 15.55 7.01
CA THR A 52 6.99 16.02 6.93
C THR A 52 7.68 15.46 5.69
N TYR A 53 7.56 14.15 5.45
CA TYR A 53 8.19 13.47 4.32
C TYR A 53 7.44 13.65 2.99
N LEU A 54 6.15 13.96 3.04
CA LEU A 54 5.33 14.15 1.84
C LEU A 54 5.37 15.57 1.29
N ARG A 55 5.72 16.57 2.11
CA ARG A 55 5.83 17.95 1.66
C ARG A 55 6.93 18.08 0.60
N HIS A 56 6.64 18.76 -0.51
CA HIS A 56 7.68 19.14 -1.48
C HIS A 56 8.43 20.38 -0.99
N ASP A 57 9.72 20.48 -1.34
CA ASP A 57 10.56 21.60 -0.92
C ASP A 57 10.11 22.96 -1.49
N SER A 58 9.57 22.96 -2.70
CA SER A 58 9.36 24.18 -3.49
C SER A 58 7.91 24.45 -3.93
N LYS A 59 7.00 23.48 -3.77
CA LYS A 59 5.60 23.64 -4.21
C LYS A 59 4.59 23.09 -3.20
N PRO A 60 3.41 23.70 -3.09
CA PRO A 60 2.29 23.10 -2.36
C PRO A 60 1.94 21.72 -2.93
N ARG A 61 1.45 20.85 -2.06
CA ARG A 61 0.98 19.51 -2.41
C ARG A 61 -0.45 19.36 -1.90
N SER A 62 -1.39 19.10 -2.80
CA SER A 62 -2.80 18.90 -2.44
C SER A 62 -3.01 17.47 -1.96
N LEU A 63 -3.29 17.31 -0.67
CA LEU A 63 -3.51 16.01 -0.02
C LEU A 63 -4.90 15.98 0.61
N TRP A 64 -5.67 14.93 0.29
CA TRP A 64 -6.83 14.56 1.09
C TRP A 64 -6.39 13.64 2.22
N ILE A 65 -6.75 14.01 3.45
CA ILE A 65 -6.37 13.30 4.68
C ILE A 65 -7.60 13.29 5.58
N ASP A 66 -8.17 12.11 5.85
CA ASP A 66 -9.40 11.94 6.64
C ASP A 66 -9.39 12.70 7.98
N ALA A 67 -8.30 12.63 8.75
CA ALA A 67 -8.17 13.29 10.04
C ALA A 67 -8.11 14.83 9.97
N ILE A 68 -7.85 15.41 8.80
CA ILE A 68 -7.75 16.86 8.60
C ILE A 68 -8.94 17.39 7.79
N CYS A 69 -9.36 16.66 6.76
CA CYS A 69 -10.39 17.06 5.81
C CYS A 69 -11.81 16.77 6.28
N ILE A 70 -12.00 15.91 7.28
CA ILE A 70 -13.29 15.57 7.86
C ILE A 70 -13.36 16.18 9.26
N ASN A 71 -14.44 16.90 9.56
CA ASN A 71 -14.72 17.29 10.93
C ASN A 71 -15.09 16.05 11.77
N GLN A 72 -14.12 15.53 12.51
CA GLN A 72 -14.29 14.32 13.32
C GLN A 72 -15.30 14.48 14.46
N SER A 73 -15.64 15.72 14.84
CA SER A 73 -16.64 16.02 15.87
C SER A 73 -18.08 16.07 15.35
N ASP A 74 -18.26 16.16 14.04
CA ASP A 74 -19.56 16.18 13.38
C ASP A 74 -19.88 14.77 12.85
N VAL A 75 -20.81 14.09 13.52
CA VAL A 75 -21.20 12.71 13.19
C VAL A 75 -21.88 12.63 11.83
N ASP A 76 -22.66 13.65 11.45
CA ASP A 76 -23.41 13.67 10.21
C ASP A 76 -22.49 13.93 9.02
N GLU A 77 -21.54 14.86 9.17
CA GLU A 77 -20.48 15.09 8.21
C GLU A 77 -19.62 13.83 8.05
N ARG A 78 -19.11 13.27 9.16
CA ARG A 78 -18.28 12.06 9.13
C ARG A 78 -18.98 10.91 8.43
N SER A 79 -20.25 10.67 8.75
CA SER A 79 -21.03 9.61 8.11
C SER A 79 -21.21 9.87 6.61
N SER A 80 -21.37 11.13 6.21
CA SER A 80 -21.47 11.54 4.81
C SER A 80 -20.14 11.37 4.07
N GLN A 81 -19.02 11.73 4.68
CA GLN A 81 -17.68 11.58 4.11
C GLN A 81 -17.28 10.11 3.98
N VAL A 82 -17.64 9.25 4.94
CA VAL A 82 -17.42 7.80 4.85
C VAL A 82 -18.13 7.21 3.63
N ARG A 83 -19.37 7.64 3.33
CA ARG A 83 -20.07 7.22 2.11
C ARG A 83 -19.40 7.70 0.82
N LEU A 84 -18.60 8.76 0.88
CA LEU A 84 -17.86 9.31 -0.26
C LEU A 84 -16.45 8.72 -0.41
N MET A 85 -15.93 7.96 0.57
CA MET A 85 -14.54 7.46 0.55
C MET A 85 -14.18 6.73 -0.74
N GLY A 86 -15.05 5.84 -1.22
CA GLY A 86 -14.81 5.13 -2.47
C GLY A 86 -14.56 6.08 -3.65
N ARG A 87 -15.39 7.13 -3.77
CA ARG A 87 -15.22 8.18 -4.78
C ARG A 87 -13.93 8.97 -4.55
N ILE A 88 -13.67 9.39 -3.32
CA ILE A 88 -12.47 10.17 -2.96
C ILE A 88 -11.18 9.43 -3.32
N TYR A 89 -11.07 8.13 -3.00
CA TYR A 89 -9.87 7.37 -3.36
C TYR A 89 -9.78 7.08 -4.85
N SER A 90 -10.92 6.84 -5.52
CA SER A 90 -10.95 6.61 -6.98
C SER A 90 -10.68 7.86 -7.83
N SER A 91 -11.00 9.05 -7.31
CA SER A 91 -10.79 10.32 -8.00
C SER A 91 -9.38 10.90 -7.77
N ALA A 92 -8.66 10.43 -6.75
CA ALA A 92 -7.30 10.88 -6.47
C ALA A 92 -6.34 10.54 -7.62
N SER A 93 -5.41 11.45 -7.92
CA SER A 93 -4.36 11.21 -8.93
C SER A 93 -3.35 10.17 -8.45
N CYS A 94 -3.14 10.06 -7.14
CA CYS A 94 -2.41 8.97 -6.50
C CYS A 94 -2.91 8.73 -5.07
N VAL A 95 -2.96 7.47 -4.66
CA VAL A 95 -3.13 7.07 -3.26
C VAL A 95 -1.76 6.71 -2.67
N ILE A 96 -1.42 7.37 -1.57
CA ILE A 96 -0.16 7.21 -0.86
C ILE A 96 -0.43 6.34 0.36
N SER A 97 0.10 5.12 0.36
CA SER A 97 0.05 4.20 1.49
C SER A 97 1.23 4.42 2.41
N TRP A 98 1.01 5.16 3.50
CA TRP A 98 2.04 5.48 4.48
C TRP A 98 2.15 4.42 5.57
N LEU A 99 3.31 3.76 5.65
CA LEU A 99 3.57 2.68 6.62
C LEU A 99 3.93 3.17 8.02
N GLY A 100 4.32 4.43 8.17
CA GLY A 100 5.08 4.89 9.33
C GLY A 100 6.58 4.70 9.14
N LEU A 101 7.37 5.23 10.06
CA LEU A 101 8.84 5.14 10.02
C LEU A 101 9.35 3.84 10.62
N LYS A 102 8.72 3.40 11.72
CA LYS A 102 9.10 2.21 12.49
C LYS A 102 7.92 1.69 13.30
N ASP A 103 7.97 0.41 13.63
CA ASP A 103 7.09 -0.29 14.58
C ASP A 103 7.88 -1.48 15.15
N ASP A 104 8.41 -1.32 16.37
CA ASP A 104 9.42 -2.21 17.00
C ASP A 104 9.02 -3.70 16.88
N PRO A 105 9.88 -4.58 16.31
CA PRO A 105 11.29 -4.39 15.94
C PRO A 105 11.55 -3.96 14.48
N ILE A 106 10.53 -3.55 13.74
CA ILE A 106 10.65 -3.23 12.32
C ILE A 106 10.95 -1.75 12.11
N ASP A 107 12.08 -1.46 11.47
CA ASP A 107 12.35 -0.16 10.85
C ASP A 107 11.87 -0.19 9.39
N TYR A 108 10.71 0.43 9.11
CA TYR A 108 10.12 0.41 7.77
C TYR A 108 10.96 1.19 6.77
N VAL A 109 11.67 2.24 7.19
CA VAL A 109 12.55 3.00 6.30
C VAL A 109 13.69 2.10 5.83
N GLU A 110 14.28 1.34 6.75
CA GLU A 110 15.36 0.39 6.42
C GLU A 110 14.87 -0.75 5.54
N GLN A 111 13.70 -1.33 5.83
CA GLN A 111 13.11 -2.34 4.95
C GLN A 111 12.81 -1.77 3.54
N MET A 112 12.30 -0.55 3.45
CA MET A 112 12.05 0.10 2.16
C MET A 112 13.36 0.30 1.37
N LYS A 113 14.50 0.61 2.02
CA LYS A 113 15.80 0.70 1.33
C LYS A 113 16.20 -0.62 0.71
N LYS A 114 16.16 -1.71 1.49
CA LYS A 114 16.53 -3.05 1.02
C LYS A 114 15.63 -3.53 -0.12
N ALA A 115 14.32 -3.34 0.01
CA ALA A 115 13.37 -3.63 -1.06
C ALA A 115 13.67 -2.80 -2.33
N ARG A 116 14.00 -1.51 -2.17
CA ARG A 116 14.39 -0.63 -3.27
C ARG A 116 15.69 -1.03 -3.95
N SER A 117 16.67 -1.59 -3.23
CA SER A 117 17.90 -2.12 -3.82
C SER A 117 17.60 -3.29 -4.75
N LEU A 118 16.74 -4.23 -4.33
CA LEU A 118 16.25 -5.31 -5.20
C LEU A 118 15.50 -4.77 -6.42
N ILE A 119 14.55 -3.85 -6.21
CA ILE A 119 13.79 -3.25 -7.31
C ILE A 119 14.75 -2.56 -8.31
N GLY A 120 15.73 -1.81 -7.82
CA GLY A 120 16.75 -1.16 -8.64
C GLY A 120 17.53 -2.16 -9.49
N LEU A 121 17.92 -3.29 -8.91
CA LEU A 121 18.61 -4.37 -9.62
C LEU A 121 17.72 -5.04 -10.68
N VAL A 122 16.45 -5.32 -10.35
CA VAL A 122 15.50 -5.94 -11.28
C VAL A 122 15.19 -5.00 -12.45
N ARG A 123 15.14 -3.68 -12.21
CA ARG A 123 14.83 -2.69 -13.26
C ARG A 123 16.05 -2.24 -14.06
N SER A 124 17.28 -2.49 -13.59
CA SER A 124 18.49 -2.01 -14.26
C SER A 124 18.99 -2.90 -15.39
N CYS A 125 18.44 -4.12 -15.52
CA CYS A 125 18.86 -5.08 -16.54
C CYS A 125 17.69 -5.95 -17.01
N SER A 126 17.87 -6.59 -18.16
CA SER A 126 16.93 -7.59 -18.63
C SER A 126 16.95 -8.84 -17.75
N THR A 127 15.85 -9.61 -17.79
CA THR A 127 15.73 -10.88 -17.07
C THR A 127 16.89 -11.85 -17.41
N ASP A 128 17.33 -11.89 -18.67
CA ASP A 128 18.43 -12.75 -19.11
C ASP A 128 19.78 -12.33 -18.54
N GLU A 129 20.08 -11.03 -18.55
CA GLU A 129 21.30 -10.45 -17.96
C GLU A 129 21.34 -10.69 -16.45
N LEU A 130 20.21 -10.46 -15.76
CA LEU A 130 20.07 -10.71 -14.34
C LEU A 130 20.40 -12.16 -13.98
N PHE A 131 19.86 -13.14 -14.72
CA PHE A 131 20.18 -14.54 -14.49
C PHE A 131 21.62 -14.90 -14.84
N ALA A 132 22.21 -14.30 -15.86
CA ALA A 132 23.62 -14.49 -16.17
C ALA A 132 24.51 -14.01 -15.01
N LEU A 133 24.21 -12.83 -14.47
CA LEU A 133 24.91 -12.26 -13.30
C LEU A 133 24.79 -13.16 -12.06
N LEU A 134 23.59 -13.67 -11.79
CA LEU A 134 23.35 -14.57 -10.64
C LEU A 134 23.97 -15.98 -10.83
N LEU A 135 24.30 -16.38 -12.05
CA LEU A 135 24.89 -17.69 -12.32
C LEU A 135 26.42 -17.66 -12.21
N ASP A 136 27.06 -16.70 -12.86
CA ASP A 136 28.50 -16.76 -13.21
C ASP A 136 29.24 -15.41 -13.06
N SER A 137 28.71 -14.46 -12.27
CA SER A 137 29.41 -13.20 -11.96
C SER A 137 30.40 -13.35 -10.79
N PRO A 138 31.55 -12.65 -10.81
CA PRO A 138 32.38 -12.49 -9.61
C PRO A 138 31.68 -11.75 -8.46
N SER A 139 30.56 -11.07 -8.73
CA SER A 139 29.73 -10.38 -7.72
C SER A 139 28.48 -11.19 -7.33
N LYS A 140 28.44 -12.49 -7.62
CA LYS A 140 27.26 -13.33 -7.41
C LYS A 140 26.80 -13.35 -5.95
N GLU A 141 27.72 -13.48 -4.99
CA GLU A 141 27.36 -13.50 -3.57
C GLU A 141 26.67 -12.19 -3.15
N ASP A 142 27.20 -11.04 -3.56
CA ASP A 142 26.61 -9.73 -3.25
C ASP A 142 25.22 -9.57 -3.87
N LEU A 143 25.05 -10.04 -5.11
CA LEU A 143 23.74 -10.01 -5.78
C LEU A 143 22.73 -10.95 -5.11
N GLU A 144 23.15 -12.14 -4.70
CA GLU A 144 22.31 -13.06 -3.93
C GLU A 144 21.86 -12.44 -2.61
N GLU A 145 22.74 -11.73 -1.91
CA GLU A 145 22.42 -11.00 -0.68
C GLU A 145 21.40 -9.90 -0.92
N VAL A 146 21.60 -9.06 -1.95
CA VAL A 146 20.63 -8.01 -2.34
C VAL A 146 19.26 -8.61 -2.66
N PHE A 147 19.23 -9.75 -3.36
CA PHE A 147 17.99 -10.47 -3.64
C PHE A 147 17.31 -10.97 -2.36
N GLU A 148 18.08 -11.58 -1.46
CA GLU A 148 17.57 -12.15 -0.21
C GLU A 148 16.99 -11.07 0.69
N ASP A 149 17.77 -10.04 0.97
CA ASP A 149 17.39 -8.92 1.83
C ASP A 149 16.23 -8.15 1.23
N GLY A 150 16.27 -7.86 -0.07
CA GLY A 150 15.21 -7.13 -0.73
C GLY A 150 13.88 -7.89 -0.75
N LEU A 151 13.89 -9.21 -0.98
CA LEU A 151 12.65 -10.01 -0.97
C LEU A 151 12.06 -10.12 0.42
N TYR A 152 12.90 -10.32 1.44
CA TYR A 152 12.45 -10.38 2.82
C TYR A 152 11.87 -9.04 3.25
N SER A 153 12.55 -7.93 2.95
CA SER A 153 12.06 -6.60 3.26
C SER A 153 10.77 -6.25 2.51
N LEU A 154 10.65 -6.62 1.23
CA LEU A 154 9.42 -6.43 0.45
C LEU A 154 8.25 -7.21 1.07
N GLN A 155 8.50 -8.44 1.53
CA GLN A 155 7.52 -9.23 2.26
C GLN A 155 7.08 -8.54 3.56
N LEU A 156 8.01 -7.94 4.31
CA LEU A 156 7.68 -7.23 5.55
C LEU A 156 6.88 -5.95 5.33
N VAL A 157 7.11 -5.22 4.22
CA VAL A 157 6.41 -3.96 3.97
C VAL A 157 5.05 -4.14 3.28
N ILE A 158 4.84 -5.24 2.55
CA ILE A 158 3.59 -5.51 1.80
C ILE A 158 2.74 -6.64 2.41
N GLY A 159 3.38 -7.66 3.00
CA GLY A 159 2.94 -9.03 2.78
C GLY A 159 2.54 -9.88 4.00
N GLU A 160 2.67 -9.40 5.23
CA GLU A 160 2.26 -10.18 6.40
C GLU A 160 1.13 -9.47 7.16
N ARG A 161 -0.03 -10.14 7.28
CA ARG A 161 -1.23 -9.58 7.93
C ARG A 161 -0.96 -9.13 9.38
N ASP A 162 0.06 -9.69 10.02
CA ASP A 162 0.45 -9.31 11.37
C ASP A 162 1.28 -8.03 11.43
N ARG A 163 1.94 -7.60 10.34
CA ARG A 163 2.75 -6.37 10.25
C ARG A 163 2.93 -5.92 8.78
N PRO A 164 2.79 -4.62 8.45
CA PRO A 164 2.54 -3.45 9.31
C PRO A 164 1.12 -3.27 9.87
N PRO A 165 0.95 -2.47 10.95
CA PRO A 165 -0.36 -2.02 11.46
C PRO A 165 -1.27 -1.43 10.38
N TYR A 166 -0.66 -0.83 9.37
CA TYR A 166 -1.32 -0.31 8.18
C TYR A 166 -2.24 -1.32 7.49
N TRP A 167 -1.77 -2.54 7.23
CA TRP A 167 -2.54 -3.59 6.54
C TRP A 167 -3.63 -4.23 7.40
N ARG A 168 -3.66 -3.93 8.72
CA ARG A 168 -4.71 -4.42 9.63
C ARG A 168 -5.98 -3.55 9.61
N ARG A 169 -5.98 -2.44 8.87
CA ARG A 169 -7.11 -1.51 8.78
C ARG A 169 -8.21 -2.09 7.90
N ALA A 170 -9.45 -2.09 8.37
CA ALA A 170 -10.59 -2.60 7.62
C ALA A 170 -10.79 -1.89 6.26
N TRP A 171 -10.55 -0.58 6.21
CA TRP A 171 -10.80 0.24 5.02
C TRP A 171 -9.73 0.14 3.94
N ILE A 172 -8.60 -0.51 4.22
CA ILE A 172 -7.43 -0.52 3.33
C ILE A 172 -7.75 -1.01 1.91
N ILE A 173 -8.71 -1.93 1.82
CA ILE A 173 -9.15 -2.51 0.56
C ILE A 173 -9.75 -1.42 -0.35
N GLN A 174 -10.64 -0.57 0.16
CA GLN A 174 -11.22 0.51 -0.65
C GLN A 174 -10.14 1.53 -1.05
N GLU A 175 -9.24 1.85 -0.12
CA GLU A 175 -8.20 2.86 -0.33
C GLU A 175 -7.21 2.45 -1.43
N VAL A 176 -6.80 1.17 -1.45
CA VAL A 176 -5.82 0.65 -2.42
C VAL A 176 -6.49 0.14 -3.70
N SER A 177 -7.59 -0.63 -3.60
CA SER A 177 -8.22 -1.25 -4.78
C SER A 177 -8.87 -0.23 -5.71
N LEU A 178 -9.38 0.88 -5.17
CA LEU A 178 -10.05 1.91 -5.98
C LEU A 178 -9.08 2.95 -6.54
N ALA A 179 -7.83 2.98 -6.07
CA ALA A 179 -6.83 3.96 -6.50
C ALA A 179 -6.61 3.90 -8.02
N ARG A 180 -6.44 5.05 -8.67
CA ARG A 180 -5.98 5.14 -10.09
C ARG A 180 -4.49 4.92 -10.24
N VAL A 181 -3.73 5.37 -9.25
CA VAL A 181 -2.31 5.09 -9.09
C VAL A 181 -2.09 4.93 -7.60
N TRP A 182 -1.32 3.93 -7.20
CA TRP A 182 -1.01 3.69 -5.81
C TRP A 182 0.50 3.53 -5.61
N LYS A 183 0.99 4.00 -4.46
CA LYS A 183 2.38 3.79 -4.03
C LYS A 183 2.45 3.56 -2.53
N LEU A 184 3.32 2.64 -2.13
CA LEU A 184 3.73 2.43 -0.75
C LEU A 184 4.85 3.40 -0.38
N GLN A 185 4.76 4.04 0.77
CA GLN A 185 5.74 5.04 1.20
C GLN A 185 6.11 4.92 2.69
N SER A 186 7.40 5.05 2.97
CA SER A 186 7.96 5.26 4.30
C SER A 186 9.20 6.15 4.18
N GLY A 187 9.26 7.20 4.99
CA GLY A 187 10.26 8.24 4.84
C GLY A 187 10.25 8.85 3.43
N ALA A 188 11.44 9.07 2.88
CA ALA A 188 11.62 9.57 1.50
C ALA A 188 11.53 8.47 0.42
N LEU A 189 11.31 7.21 0.81
CA LEU A 189 11.35 6.06 -0.09
C LEU A 189 9.93 5.64 -0.48
N CYS A 190 9.74 5.29 -1.75
CA CYS A 190 8.46 4.77 -2.23
C CYS A 190 8.65 3.57 -3.16
N ILE A 191 7.68 2.66 -3.13
CA ILE A 191 7.56 1.49 -4.01
C ILE A 191 6.23 1.65 -4.73
N SER A 192 6.28 1.66 -6.06
CA SER A 192 5.09 1.73 -6.91
C SER A 192 4.52 0.34 -7.20
N GLU A 193 3.28 0.29 -7.71
CA GLU A 193 2.69 -0.95 -8.22
C GLU A 193 3.56 -1.60 -9.29
N GLY A 194 4.04 -0.81 -10.26
CA GLY A 194 4.94 -1.29 -11.31
C GLY A 194 6.31 -1.75 -10.82
N ASP A 195 6.75 -1.38 -9.62
CA ASP A 195 7.96 -1.94 -9.00
C ASP A 195 7.71 -3.35 -8.47
N ILE A 196 6.52 -3.57 -7.89
CA ILE A 196 6.09 -4.88 -7.38
C ILE A 196 5.87 -5.85 -8.53
N GLU A 197 5.23 -5.39 -9.62
CA GLU A 197 5.02 -6.18 -10.83
C GLU A 197 6.34 -6.66 -11.44
N ALA A 198 7.35 -5.79 -11.52
CA ALA A 198 8.67 -6.15 -12.03
C ALA A 198 9.35 -7.24 -11.18
N VAL A 199 9.28 -7.15 -9.85
CA VAL A 199 9.82 -8.19 -8.96
C VAL A 199 9.01 -9.49 -9.12
N MET A 200 7.70 -9.40 -9.28
CA MET A 200 6.82 -10.56 -9.48
C MET A 200 7.13 -11.32 -10.76
N GLU A 201 7.40 -10.63 -11.87
CA GLU A 201 7.80 -11.24 -13.13
C GLU A 201 9.07 -12.10 -12.96
N ILE A 202 10.07 -11.58 -12.24
CA ILE A 202 11.29 -12.34 -11.90
C ILE A 202 10.94 -13.53 -11.00
N LEU A 203 10.13 -13.35 -9.96
CA LEU A 203 9.81 -14.45 -9.05
C LEU A 203 8.99 -15.56 -9.71
N GLN A 204 8.15 -15.24 -10.68
CA GLN A 204 7.34 -16.20 -11.44
C GLN A 204 8.17 -16.92 -12.52
N ASN A 205 9.28 -16.32 -12.98
CA ASN A 205 10.14 -16.92 -13.98
C ASN A 205 10.64 -18.33 -13.55
N PRO A 206 10.55 -19.36 -14.42
CA PRO A 206 11.01 -20.71 -14.10
C PRO A 206 12.49 -20.79 -13.73
N ARG A 207 13.35 -19.97 -14.38
CA ARG A 207 14.80 -19.95 -14.14
C ARG A 207 15.16 -19.49 -12.72
N THR A 208 14.27 -18.73 -12.07
CA THR A 208 14.45 -18.33 -10.67
C THR A 208 14.54 -19.53 -9.74
N LYS A 209 13.88 -20.66 -10.07
CA LYS A 209 13.97 -21.91 -9.28
C LYS A 209 15.38 -22.52 -9.37
N SER A 210 16.01 -22.43 -10.54
CA SER A 210 17.32 -23.06 -10.80
C SER A 210 18.50 -22.23 -10.32
N VAL A 211 18.34 -20.90 -10.28
CA VAL A 211 19.42 -19.98 -9.89
C VAL A 211 19.44 -19.72 -8.38
N MET A 212 18.28 -19.69 -7.72
CA MET A 212 18.23 -19.52 -6.27
C MET A 212 18.60 -20.81 -5.51
N LYS A 213 19.54 -20.70 -4.56
CA LYS A 213 19.88 -21.79 -3.62
C LYS A 213 18.62 -22.32 -2.91
N LYS A 214 18.60 -23.62 -2.57
CA LYS A 214 17.46 -24.28 -1.89
C LYS A 214 16.99 -23.53 -0.63
N LYS A 215 17.91 -22.98 0.17
CA LYS A 215 17.59 -22.19 1.38
C LYS A 215 16.71 -20.95 1.08
N TYR A 216 16.72 -20.46 -0.17
CA TYR A 216 15.97 -19.28 -0.60
C TYR A 216 14.61 -19.61 -1.21
N GLN A 217 14.36 -20.86 -1.60
CA GLN A 217 13.10 -21.24 -2.21
C GLN A 217 11.90 -21.09 -1.26
N ALA A 218 12.10 -21.34 0.05
CA ALA A 218 11.05 -21.14 1.05
C ALA A 218 10.72 -19.65 1.28
N ARG A 219 11.71 -18.76 1.19
CA ARG A 219 11.48 -17.31 1.28
C ARG A 219 10.85 -16.76 0.01
N ARG A 220 11.32 -17.18 -1.17
CA ARG A 220 10.69 -16.87 -2.46
C ARG A 220 9.23 -17.29 -2.47
N LEU A 221 8.89 -18.49 -2.01
CA LEU A 221 7.51 -18.96 -1.99
C LEU A 221 6.64 -18.09 -1.06
N ARG A 222 7.16 -17.71 0.10
CA ARG A 222 6.48 -16.78 1.02
C ARG A 222 6.27 -15.41 0.39
N ALA A 223 7.30 -14.81 -0.20
CA ALA A 223 7.21 -13.55 -0.92
C ALA A 223 6.18 -13.64 -2.07
N LEU A 224 6.21 -14.70 -2.88
CA LEU A 224 5.21 -14.94 -3.93
C LEU A 224 3.79 -15.05 -3.38
N LEU A 225 3.57 -15.79 -2.29
CA LEU A 225 2.25 -15.93 -1.68
C LEU A 225 1.75 -14.61 -1.12
N SER A 226 2.60 -13.88 -0.39
CA SER A 226 2.32 -12.55 0.16
C SER A 226 1.99 -11.56 -0.95
N LEU A 227 2.83 -11.48 -2.00
CA LEU A 227 2.63 -10.56 -3.12
C LEU A 227 1.43 -10.95 -3.97
N ASN A 228 1.15 -12.23 -4.19
CA ASN A 228 -0.08 -12.67 -4.88
C ASN A 228 -1.33 -12.36 -4.06
N SER A 229 -1.29 -12.50 -2.72
CA SER A 229 -2.40 -12.11 -1.85
C SER A 229 -2.63 -10.60 -1.82
N PHE A 230 -1.57 -9.82 -2.05
CA PHE A 230 -1.66 -8.38 -2.19
C PHE A 230 -2.18 -8.00 -3.58
N LEU A 231 -1.64 -8.60 -4.65
CA LEU A 231 -2.11 -8.38 -6.01
C LEU A 231 -3.51 -8.91 -6.24
N SER A 232 -4.07 -9.83 -5.44
CA SER A 232 -5.51 -10.14 -5.54
C SER A 232 -6.39 -8.94 -5.18
N VAL A 233 -5.88 -7.99 -4.38
CA VAL A 233 -6.48 -6.66 -4.17
C VAL A 233 -6.39 -5.82 -5.45
N SER A 234 -5.27 -5.88 -6.17
CA SER A 234 -5.15 -5.31 -7.53
C SER A 234 -5.98 -6.07 -8.58
N VAL A 235 -6.26 -7.36 -8.43
CA VAL A 235 -7.16 -8.13 -9.31
C VAL A 235 -8.61 -7.74 -9.03
N CYS A 236 -8.96 -7.43 -7.78
CA CYS A 236 -10.24 -6.81 -7.44
C CYS A 236 -10.43 -5.47 -8.18
N ARG A 237 -9.36 -4.72 -8.47
CA ARG A 237 -9.41 -3.50 -9.30
C ARG A 237 -9.88 -3.75 -10.73
N VAL A 238 -9.44 -4.86 -11.34
CA VAL A 238 -9.90 -5.28 -12.67
C VAL A 238 -11.33 -5.79 -12.58
N ALA A 239 -11.68 -6.58 -11.57
CA ALA A 239 -13.05 -7.06 -11.40
C ALA A 239 -14.05 -5.92 -11.13
N LEU A 240 -13.67 -4.91 -10.34
CA LEU A 240 -14.49 -3.74 -10.02
C LEU A 240 -14.58 -2.74 -11.19
N SER A 241 -13.68 -2.80 -12.18
CA SER A 241 -13.76 -1.98 -13.39
C SER A 241 -14.63 -2.59 -14.50
N PHE A 242 -15.01 -3.87 -14.39
CA PHE A 242 -15.72 -4.62 -15.44
C PHE A 242 -17.17 -5.07 -15.08
N SER A 243 -17.85 -4.36 -14.16
CA SER A 243 -19.29 -4.46 -13.79
C SER A 243 -19.63 -5.16 -12.47
N GLU A 244 -20.74 -4.73 -11.87
CA GLU A 244 -21.32 -5.21 -10.60
C GLU A 244 -21.58 -6.74 -10.55
N THR A 245 -21.55 -7.44 -11.67
CA THR A 245 -21.96 -8.84 -11.80
C THR A 245 -20.86 -9.85 -11.45
N LEU A 246 -19.58 -9.47 -11.55
CA LEU A 246 -18.43 -10.39 -11.36
C LEU A 246 -18.14 -10.73 -9.89
N LEU A 247 -18.71 -9.98 -8.95
CA LEU A 247 -18.49 -10.12 -7.50
C LEU A 247 -19.00 -11.45 -6.95
N SER A 248 -19.91 -12.13 -7.66
CA SER A 248 -20.45 -13.43 -7.28
C SER A 248 -19.60 -14.63 -7.70
N GLU A 249 -18.74 -14.47 -8.73
CA GLU A 249 -17.94 -15.57 -9.30
C GLU A 249 -16.53 -15.68 -8.70
N LEU A 250 -16.02 -14.60 -8.11
CA LEU A 250 -14.68 -14.55 -7.49
C LEU A 250 -14.57 -15.29 -6.14
N ALA A 251 -15.69 -15.80 -5.59
CA ALA A 251 -15.78 -16.44 -4.27
C ALA A 251 -15.15 -17.85 -4.16
N ILE A 252 -14.16 -18.19 -5.00
CA ILE A 252 -13.66 -19.58 -5.13
C ILE A 252 -12.17 -19.74 -4.79
N SER A 253 -11.41 -18.70 -4.40
CA SER A 253 -10.03 -18.96 -3.92
C SER A 253 -9.41 -17.91 -3.00
N SER A 254 -9.56 -18.11 -1.68
CA SER A 254 -8.58 -17.91 -0.58
C SER A 254 -9.24 -17.28 0.67
N PRO A 255 -8.96 -17.77 1.90
CA PRO A 255 -10.03 -17.93 2.88
C PRO A 255 -10.44 -16.70 3.70
N ASN A 256 -9.87 -15.50 3.53
CA ASN A 256 -10.07 -14.44 4.53
C ASN A 256 -10.14 -12.98 4.04
N TRP A 257 -9.79 -12.67 2.79
CA TRP A 257 -9.96 -11.31 2.24
C TRP A 257 -11.35 -11.10 1.65
N GLU A 258 -11.97 -12.17 1.13
CA GLU A 258 -13.32 -12.14 0.55
C GLU A 258 -14.37 -11.75 1.60
N THR A 259 -14.24 -12.23 2.85
CA THR A 259 -15.19 -11.88 3.92
C THR A 259 -15.16 -10.40 4.25
N GLN A 260 -13.97 -9.80 4.34
CA GLN A 260 -13.81 -8.35 4.52
C GLN A 260 -14.23 -7.57 3.27
N LEU A 261 -13.92 -8.06 2.06
CA LEU A 261 -14.35 -7.42 0.82
C LEU A 261 -15.88 -7.41 0.70
N CYS A 262 -16.55 -8.53 0.99
CA CYS A 262 -18.01 -8.65 0.98
C CYS A 262 -18.67 -7.75 2.03
N GLU A 263 -18.13 -7.68 3.25
CA GLU A 263 -18.59 -6.78 4.30
C GLU A 263 -18.41 -5.30 3.92
N VAL A 264 -17.25 -4.95 3.33
CA VAL A 264 -16.86 -3.57 2.98
C VAL A 264 -17.53 -3.07 1.69
N LEU A 265 -17.90 -3.97 0.77
CA LEU A 265 -18.66 -3.64 -0.46
C LEU A 265 -20.18 -3.68 -0.25
N GLY A 266 -20.68 -4.01 0.94
CA GLY A 266 -22.12 -4.11 1.21
C GLY A 266 -22.81 -5.26 0.47
N LEU A 267 -22.05 -6.23 -0.04
CA LEU A 267 -22.57 -7.46 -0.63
C LEU A 267 -23.02 -8.34 0.52
N LYS A 268 -24.33 -8.39 0.78
CA LYS A 268 -24.91 -9.38 1.69
C LYS A 268 -24.46 -10.76 1.21
N VAL A 269 -23.62 -11.43 1.99
CA VAL A 269 -23.42 -12.88 1.88
C VAL A 269 -24.79 -13.50 2.16
N LEU A 270 -25.53 -13.81 1.09
CA LEU A 270 -26.75 -14.60 1.20
C LEU A 270 -26.34 -15.93 1.85
N GLY A 271 -27.00 -16.21 2.98
CA GLY A 271 -26.53 -17.09 4.03
C GLY A 271 -26.00 -18.44 3.56
N ARG A 272 -25.02 -18.96 4.32
CA ARG A 272 -24.81 -20.40 4.39
C ARG A 272 -25.30 -20.93 5.74
N CYS A 273 -26.41 -21.65 5.64
CA CYS A 273 -27.01 -22.49 6.66
C CYS A 273 -26.53 -23.93 6.44
N SER A 274 -26.03 -24.57 7.50
CA SER A 274 -26.12 -26.01 7.79
C SER A 274 -25.24 -26.28 9.02
N VAL A 275 -25.77 -26.41 10.23
CA VAL A 275 -26.47 -27.57 10.85
C VAL A 275 -25.50 -28.73 11.17
N SER A 276 -25.34 -28.93 12.50
CA SER A 276 -24.56 -29.89 13.30
C SER A 276 -23.07 -30.05 13.00
#